data_AF-A0A6P1PXZ8-F1
#
_entry.id   AF-A0A6P1PXZ8-F1
#
_cell.length_a   1.000
_cell.length_b   1.000
_cell.length_c   1.000
_cell.angle_alpha   90.00
_cell.angle_beta   90.00
_cell.angle_gamma   90.00
#
_symmetry.space_group_name_H-M   'P 1'
#
loop_
_entity.id
_entity.type
_entity.pdbx_description
1 polymer ?
#
loop_
_entity_poly.entity_id
_entity_poly.type
_entity_poly.pdbx_seq_one_letter_code
_entity_poly.pdbx_strand_id
1 'polypeptide(L)'
;MQTTLPSSINKVLFIAAQKYSWEDNFSIRVLDYEPISNDNVATILLTTHDLSIDIPSVDLTQGEINHLEESKRKILSDAHAKVQIIEGKIQSLRCIEHK
;
A
#
# COMPACT_ATOMS: atom_id res chain seq x y z
N MET A 1 -9.64 19.42 14.90
CA MET A 1 -11.02 18.95 14.68
C MET A 1 -10.92 17.58 14.04
N GLN A 2 -11.53 16.55 14.60
CA GLN A 2 -11.53 15.21 14.00
C GLN A 2 -12.31 15.28 12.69
N THR A 3 -11.73 14.82 11.59
CA THR A 3 -12.41 14.77 10.31
C THR A 3 -13.53 13.73 10.41
N THR A 4 -14.78 14.17 10.41
CA THR A 4 -15.92 13.25 10.45
C THR A 4 -16.00 12.52 9.11
N LEU A 5 -15.74 11.21 9.11
CA LEU A 5 -15.95 10.37 7.93
C LEU A 5 -17.45 10.23 7.65
N PRO A 6 -17.85 10.09 6.37
CA PRO A 6 -19.21 9.67 6.06
C PRO A 6 -19.44 8.25 6.61
N SER A 7 -20.66 7.95 7.04
CA SER A 7 -21.02 6.63 7.60
C SER A 7 -21.21 5.56 6.52
N SER A 8 -21.36 5.97 5.27
CA SER A 8 -21.42 5.09 4.10
C SER A 8 -20.95 5.82 2.86
N ILE A 9 -20.54 5.05 1.85
CA ILE A 9 -20.30 5.55 0.50
C ILE A 9 -21.13 4.76 -0.49
N ASN A 10 -21.70 5.48 -1.45
CA ASN A 10 -22.30 4.90 -2.64
C ASN A 10 -21.35 5.12 -3.80
N LYS A 11 -20.96 4.05 -4.48
CA LYS A 11 -20.01 4.07 -5.60
C LYS A 11 -20.48 3.12 -6.69
N VAL A 12 -20.24 3.51 -7.93
CA VAL A 12 -20.42 2.61 -9.07
C VAL A 12 -19.10 1.90 -9.31
N LEU A 13 -19.13 0.56 -9.27
CA LEU A 13 -18.04 -0.27 -9.74
C LEU A 13 -18.25 -0.60 -11.22
N PHE A 14 -17.16 -0.53 -11.98
CA PHE A 14 -17.12 -0.84 -13.40
C PHE A 14 -16.42 -2.17 -13.59
N ILE A 15 -17.12 -3.14 -14.17
CA ILE A 15 -16.56 -4.45 -14.51
C ILE A 15 -16.16 -4.39 -15.97
N ALA A 16 -14.86 -4.52 -16.24
CA ALA A 16 -14.31 -4.38 -17.59
C ALA A 16 -13.38 -5.54 -17.94
N ALA A 17 -13.35 -5.88 -19.22
CA ALA A 17 -12.28 -6.69 -19.79
C ALA A 17 -11.19 -5.75 -20.28
N GLN A 18 -9.97 -5.90 -19.77
CA GLN A 18 -8.80 -5.14 -20.19
C GLN A 18 -7.74 -6.04 -20.80
N LYS A 19 -7.09 -5.56 -21.86
CA LYS A 19 -5.94 -6.21 -22.47
C LYS A 19 -4.92 -5.15 -22.84
N TYR A 20 -3.71 -5.28 -22.31
CA TYR A 20 -2.60 -4.43 -22.73
C TYR A 20 -2.15 -4.78 -24.15
N SER A 21 -1.53 -3.84 -24.86
CA SER A 21 -1.06 -4.05 -26.24
C SER A 21 -0.02 -5.17 -26.37
N TRP A 22 0.70 -5.48 -25.29
CA TRP A 22 1.66 -6.58 -25.21
C TRP A 22 1.07 -7.89 -24.67
N GLU A 23 -0.22 -7.94 -24.37
CA GLU A 23 -0.91 -9.14 -23.88
C GLU A 23 -1.76 -9.78 -24.98
N ASP A 24 -1.79 -11.12 -24.98
CA ASP A 24 -2.61 -11.88 -25.93
C ASP A 24 -4.07 -12.00 -25.48
N ASN A 25 -4.33 -11.98 -24.16
CA ASN A 25 -5.64 -12.29 -23.58
C ASN A 25 -6.21 -11.15 -22.74
N PHE A 26 -7.53 -11.01 -22.76
CA PHE A 26 -8.24 -10.11 -21.85
C PHE A 26 -8.25 -10.66 -20.42
N SER A 27 -8.11 -9.77 -19.45
CA SER A 27 -8.35 -10.05 -18.04
C SER A 27 -9.54 -9.26 -17.52
N ILE A 28 -10.29 -9.84 -16.60
CA ILE A 28 -11.38 -9.14 -15.91
C ILE A 28 -10.80 -8.21 -14.83
N ARG A 29 -11.35 -7.00 -14.76
CA ARG A 29 -11.00 -5.96 -13.78
C ARG A 29 -12.26 -5.37 -13.17
N VAL A 30 -12.14 -5.00 -11.91
CA VAL A 30 -13.14 -4.23 -11.16
C VAL A 30 -12.51 -2.88 -10.87
N LEU A 31 -13.14 -1.81 -11.33
CA LEU A 31 -12.63 -0.45 -11.27
C LEU A 31 -13.63 0.43 -10.51
N ASP A 32 -13.14 1.37 -9.70
CA ASP A 32 -13.94 2.35 -8.96
C ASP A 32 -14.06 3.71 -9.68
N TYR A 33 -13.68 3.71 -10.96
CA TYR A 33 -13.73 4.81 -11.93
C TYR A 33 -14.13 4.28 -13.31
N GLU A 34 -14.68 5.17 -14.15
CA GLU A 34 -15.09 4.80 -15.50
C GLU A 34 -13.87 4.43 -16.37
N PRO A 35 -13.83 3.21 -16.93
CA PRO A 35 -12.70 2.77 -17.73
C PRO A 35 -12.61 3.51 -19.06
N ILE A 36 -11.38 3.89 -19.45
CA ILE A 36 -11.09 4.52 -20.74
C ILE A 36 -10.08 3.66 -21.51
N SER A 37 -10.35 3.42 -22.79
CA SER A 37 -9.38 2.79 -23.70
C SER A 37 -8.35 3.81 -24.19
N ASN A 38 -7.11 3.37 -24.38
CA ASN A 38 -6.06 4.16 -25.01
C ASN A 38 -5.15 3.26 -25.88
N ASP A 39 -4.14 3.85 -26.51
CA ASP A 39 -3.24 3.15 -27.44
C ASP A 39 -2.51 1.94 -26.83
N ASN A 40 -2.36 1.90 -25.50
CA ASN A 40 -1.68 0.82 -24.79
C ASN A 40 -2.64 -0.20 -24.17
N VAL A 41 -3.93 0.13 -24.04
CA VAL A 41 -4.90 -0.69 -23.31
C VAL A 41 -6.25 -0.67 -24.02
N ALA A 42 -6.64 -1.83 -24.55
CA ALA A 42 -8.01 -2.06 -25.00
C ALA A 42 -8.86 -2.37 -23.76
N THR A 43 -9.88 -1.53 -23.52
CA THR A 43 -10.82 -1.71 -22.42
C THR A 43 -12.25 -1.82 -22.94
N ILE A 44 -12.93 -2.90 -22.59
CA ILE A 44 -14.33 -3.15 -22.91
C ILE A 44 -15.12 -3.16 -21.60
N LEU A 45 -15.98 -2.16 -21.42
CA LEU A 45 -16.92 -2.13 -20.30
C LEU A 45 -17.95 -3.26 -20.49
N LEU A 46 -18.07 -4.13 -19.50
CA LEU A 46 -19.01 -5.25 -19.53
C LEU A 46 -20.30 -4.89 -18.82
N THR A 47 -20.19 -4.28 -17.63
CA THR A 47 -21.34 -3.91 -16.79
C THR A 47 -20.90 -2.95 -15.68
N THR A 48 -21.88 -2.31 -15.04
CA THR A 48 -21.69 -1.47 -13.85
C THR A 48 -22.50 -2.04 -12.69
N HIS A 49 -22.01 -1.90 -11.47
CA HIS A 49 -22.69 -2.33 -10.26
C HIS A 49 -22.70 -1.18 -9.25
N ASP A 50 -23.90 -0.79 -8.81
CA ASP A 50 -24.04 0.14 -7.70
C ASP A 50 -23.67 -0.57 -6.40
N LEU A 51 -22.75 0.02 -5.66
CA LEU A 51 -22.25 -0.51 -4.40
C LEU A 51 -22.48 0.51 -3.30
N SER A 52 -23.10 0.06 -2.22
CA SER A 52 -23.17 0.79 -0.96
C SER A 52 -22.29 0.08 0.06
N ILE A 53 -21.32 0.80 0.63
CA ILE A 53 -20.42 0.28 1.66
C ILE A 53 -20.60 1.13 2.91
N ASP A 54 -20.87 0.47 4.02
CA ASP A 54 -20.82 1.09 5.35
C ASP A 54 -19.37 1.36 5.75
N ILE A 55 -19.09 2.58 6.19
CA ILE A 55 -17.78 2.96 6.70
C ILE A 55 -17.81 2.80 8.22
N PRO A 56 -16.97 1.91 8.79
CA PRO A 56 -16.93 1.73 10.23
C PRO A 56 -16.43 3.01 10.91
N SER A 57 -17.01 3.30 12.07
CA SER A 57 -16.51 4.36 12.95
C SER A 57 -15.14 3.94 13.49
N VAL A 58 -14.09 4.62 13.06
CA VAL A 58 -12.71 4.38 13.49
C VAL A 58 -12.09 5.67 14.00
N ASP A 59 -11.29 5.58 15.06
CA ASP A 59 -10.46 6.70 15.49
C ASP A 59 -9.22 6.80 14.59
N LEU A 60 -9.32 7.64 13.56
CA LEU A 60 -8.21 7.90 12.63
C LEU A 60 -6.96 8.46 13.33
N THR A 61 -7.13 9.18 14.44
CA THR A 61 -6.00 9.72 15.20
C THR A 61 -5.23 8.58 15.85
N GLN A 62 -5.94 7.66 16.49
CA GLN A 62 -5.31 6.48 17.08
C GLN A 62 -4.73 5.56 16.00
N GLY A 63 -5.38 5.45 14.83
CA GLY A 63 -4.84 4.75 13.66
C GLY A 63 -3.48 5.30 13.23
N GLU A 64 -3.37 6.62 13.10
CA GLU A 64 -2.12 7.31 12.74
C GLU A 64 -1.04 7.13 13.82
N ILE A 65 -1.40 7.25 15.10
CA ILE A 65 -0.48 7.01 16.21
C ILE A 65 0.09 5.58 16.15
N ASN A 66 -0.76 4.59 15.91
CA ASN A 66 -0.34 3.19 15.80
C ASN A 66 0.64 2.99 14.64
N HIS A 67 0.36 3.61 13.48
CA HIS A 67 1.24 3.56 12.31
C HIS A 67 2.60 4.20 12.58
N LEU A 68 2.63 5.35 13.25
CA LEU A 68 3.87 6.04 13.62
C LEU A 68 4.70 5.25 14.63
N GLU A 69 4.06 4.65 15.63
CA GLU A 69 4.77 3.78 16.59
C GLU A 69 5.32 2.51 15.93
N GLU A 70 4.61 1.92 14.96
CA GLU A 70 5.14 0.82 14.17
C GLU A 70 6.36 1.23 13.33
N SER A 71 6.27 2.37 12.65
CA SER A 71 7.36 2.93 11.87
C SER A 71 8.59 3.20 12.73
N LYS A 72 8.40 3.78 13.92
CA LYS A 72 9.46 4.01 14.91
C LYS A 72 10.11 2.70 15.36
N ARG A 73 9.32 1.66 15.69
CA ARG A 73 9.87 0.34 16.07
C ARG A 73 10.72 -0.26 14.96
N LYS A 74 10.27 -0.18 13.71
CA LYS A 74 11.01 -0.66 12.55
C LYS A 74 12.35 0.06 12.40
N ILE A 75 12.34 1.39 12.48
CA ILE A 75 13.57 2.21 12.39
C ILE A 75 14.56 1.85 13.50
N LEU A 76 14.08 1.70 14.75
CA LEU A 76 14.92 1.31 15.89
C LEU A 76 15.56 -0.07 15.68
N SER A 77 14.78 -1.04 15.20
CA SER A 77 15.29 -2.39 14.89
C SER A 77 16.37 -2.35 13.81
N ASP A 78 16.14 -1.64 12.71
CA ASP A 78 17.10 -1.52 11.60
C ASP A 78 18.37 -0.80 12.04
N ALA A 79 18.23 0.27 12.84
CA ALA A 79 19.35 0.99 13.40
C ALA A 79 20.18 0.11 14.35
N HIS A 80 19.52 -0.65 15.22
CA HIS A 80 20.20 -1.56 16.15
C HIS A 80 21.01 -2.62 15.41
N ALA A 81 20.43 -3.26 14.38
CA ALA A 81 21.13 -4.24 13.55
C ALA A 81 22.38 -3.62 12.88
N LYS A 82 22.26 -2.40 12.34
CA LYS A 82 23.39 -1.68 11.73
C LYS A 82 24.48 -1.35 12.75
N VAL A 83 24.11 -0.92 13.96
CA VAL A 83 25.05 -0.63 15.05
C VAL A 83 25.81 -1.89 15.44
N GLN A 84 25.14 -3.03 15.64
CA GLN A 84 25.79 -4.30 15.96
C GLN A 84 26.82 -4.73 14.90
N ILE A 85 26.53 -4.51 13.61
CA ILE A 85 27.48 -4.79 12.53
C ILE A 85 28.74 -3.90 12.64
N ILE A 86 28.56 -2.62 12.94
CA ILE A 86 29.68 -1.67 13.12
C ILE A 86 30.51 -2.05 14.35
N GLU A 87 29.86 -2.36 15.47
CA GLU A 87 30.53 -2.80 16.70
C GLU A 87 31.34 -4.08 16.48
N GLY A 88 30.78 -5.06 15.76
CA GLY A 88 31.48 -6.28 15.38
C GLY A 88 32.74 -6.01 14.54
N LYS A 89 32.68 -5.05 13.61
CA LYS A 89 33.85 -4.61 12.83
C LYS A 89 34.91 -3.92 13.70
N ILE A 90 34.50 -3.00 14.58
CA ILE A 90 35.41 -2.31 15.51
C ILE A 90 36.13 -3.33 16.40
N GLN A 91 35.39 -4.28 16.98
CA GLN A 91 35.97 -5.29 17.86
C GLN A 91 36.96 -6.19 17.10
N SER A 92 36.64 -6.57 15.86
CA SER A 92 37.54 -7.35 15.01
C SER A 92 38.86 -6.63 14.77
N LEU A 93 38.82 -5.32 14.50
CA LEU A 93 40.01 -4.50 14.28
C LEU A 93 40.87 -4.39 15.56
N ARG A 94 40.25 -4.13 16.73
CA ARG A 94 40.96 -4.06 18.02
C ARG A 94 41.68 -5.36 18.38
N CYS A 95 41.11 -6.53 18.04
CA CYS A 95 41.76 -7.81 18.29
C CYS A 95 43.00 -8.05 17.42
N ILE A 96 43.13 -7.37 16.27
CA ILE A 96 44.31 -7.46 15.39
C ILE A 96 45.44 -6.58 15.93
N GLU A 97 45.14 -5.41 16.50
CA GLU A 97 46.13 -4.48 17.07
C GLU A 97 46.89 -5.05 18.29
N HIS A 98 46.34 -6.08 18.95
CA HIS A 98 46.94 -6.72 20.14
C HIS A 98 47.68 -8.04 19.84
N LYS A 99 48.01 -8.32 18.58
CA LYS A 99 48.91 -9.41 18.15
C LYS A 99 50.25 -8.86 17.67
#